data_AF-A0A8J7LZJ1-F1
#
_entry.id   AF-A0A8J7LZJ1-F1
#
_cell.length_a   1.000
_cell.length_b   1.000
_cell.length_c   1.000
_cell.angle_alpha   90.00
_cell.angle_beta   90.00
_cell.angle_gamma   90.00
#
_symmetry.space_group_name_H-M   'P 1'
#
loop_
_entity.id
_entity.type
_entity.pdbx_description
1 polymer ?
#
loop_
_entity_poly.entity_id
_entity_poly.type
_entity_poly.pdbx_seq_one_letter_code
_entity_poly.pdbx_strand_id
1 'polypeptide(L)'
;MNTILEWLNENASALGVVLIACPLAWTMIQWFLIKRSEERDRQFKVYHMLVKELVQPDEEGSIYLDRQIAVVFELERLKEYRKLSVRILKGLRDRWSKLASVNTPFQRLIDQIDETIAELEK
;
A
#
# COMPACT_ATOMS: atom_id res chain seq x y z
N MET A 1 -13.98 -56.59 -4.02
CA MET A 1 -14.22 -55.48 -4.99
C MET A 1 -15.62 -54.88 -4.85
N ASN A 2 -16.60 -55.60 -4.28
CA ASN A 2 -17.99 -55.10 -4.13
C ASN A 2 -18.19 -54.19 -2.90
N THR A 3 -17.49 -54.45 -1.80
CA THR A 3 -17.64 -53.69 -0.54
C THR A 3 -17.26 -52.21 -0.66
N ILE A 4 -16.24 -51.87 -1.46
CA ILE A 4 -15.85 -50.46 -1.69
C ILE A 4 -16.90 -49.76 -2.56
N LEU A 5 -17.46 -50.45 -3.56
CA LEU A 5 -18.47 -49.89 -4.45
C LEU A 5 -19.81 -49.69 -3.75
N GLU A 6 -20.20 -50.63 -2.88
CA GLU A 6 -21.41 -50.53 -2.04
C GLU A 6 -21.29 -49.32 -1.08
N TRP A 7 -20.16 -49.18 -0.38
CA TRP A 7 -19.92 -48.03 0.49
C TRP A 7 -19.92 -46.69 -0.26
N LEU A 8 -19.31 -46.63 -1.44
CA LEU A 8 -19.32 -45.43 -2.30
C LEU A 8 -20.74 -45.07 -2.72
N ASN A 9 -21.57 -46.06 -3.05
CA ASN A 9 -22.95 -45.85 -3.48
C ASN A 9 -23.83 -45.38 -2.32
N GLU A 10 -23.65 -45.96 -1.13
CA GLU A 10 -24.34 -45.53 0.11
C GLU A 10 -24.02 -44.07 0.48
N ASN A 11 -22.81 -43.60 0.17
CA ASN A 11 -22.34 -42.26 0.52
C ASN A 11 -22.25 -41.31 -0.69
N ALA A 12 -22.79 -41.69 -1.86
CA ALA A 12 -22.58 -41.00 -3.13
C ALA A 12 -22.96 -39.51 -3.08
N SER A 13 -24.06 -39.16 -2.40
CA SER A 13 -24.48 -37.77 -2.24
C SER A 13 -23.50 -36.95 -1.40
N ALA A 14 -23.01 -37.51 -0.29
CA ALA A 14 -22.05 -36.82 0.57
C ALA A 14 -20.70 -36.65 -0.14
N LEU A 15 -20.25 -37.68 -0.86
CA LEU A 15 -19.03 -37.62 -1.68
C LEU A 15 -19.14 -36.59 -2.80
N GLY A 16 -20.31 -36.50 -3.46
CA GLY A 16 -20.58 -35.47 -4.47
C GLY A 16 -20.49 -34.06 -3.90
N VAL A 17 -21.05 -33.83 -2.71
CA VAL A 17 -20.95 -32.53 -2.02
C VAL A 17 -19.50 -32.21 -1.69
N VAL A 18 -18.74 -33.15 -1.14
CA VAL A 18 -17.31 -32.94 -0.81
C VAL A 18 -16.48 -32.68 -2.07
N LEU A 19 -16.70 -33.44 -3.14
CA LEU A 19 -16.01 -33.28 -4.41
C LEU A 19 -16.25 -31.92 -5.06
N ILE A 20 -17.41 -31.30 -4.82
CA ILE A 20 -17.73 -29.95 -5.29
C ILE A 20 -17.22 -28.89 -4.32
N ALA A 21 -17.43 -29.08 -3.02
CA ALA A 21 -17.09 -28.10 -2.00
C ALA A 21 -15.58 -27.87 -1.88
N CYS A 22 -14.77 -28.92 -1.99
CA CYS A 22 -13.31 -28.81 -1.84
C CYS A 22 -12.67 -27.92 -2.92
N PRO A 23 -12.92 -28.11 -4.23
CA PRO A 23 -12.43 -27.20 -5.27
C PRO A 23 -12.93 -25.77 -5.10
N LEU A 24 -14.20 -25.58 -4.71
CA LEU A 24 -14.76 -24.24 -4.50
C LEU A 24 -14.10 -23.51 -3.32
N ALA A 25 -13.86 -24.22 -2.21
CA ALA A 25 -13.12 -23.66 -1.08
C ALA A 25 -11.68 -23.32 -1.49
N TRP A 26 -11.04 -24.20 -2.26
CA TRP A 26 -9.68 -23.98 -2.77
C TRP A 26 -9.59 -22.75 -3.67
N THR A 27 -10.50 -22.59 -4.64
CA THR A 27 -10.50 -21.44 -5.54
C THR A 27 -10.77 -20.13 -4.79
N MET A 28 -11.65 -20.15 -3.78
CA MET A 28 -11.90 -19.00 -2.93
C MET A 28 -10.64 -18.59 -2.14
N ILE A 29 -9.95 -19.56 -1.52
CA ILE A 29 -8.68 -19.30 -0.81
C ILE A 29 -7.63 -18.72 -1.77
N GLN A 30 -7.46 -19.34 -2.95
CA GLN A 30 -6.52 -18.85 -3.96
C GLN A 30 -6.83 -17.41 -4.39
N TRP A 31 -8.11 -17.09 -4.61
CA TRP A 31 -8.53 -15.74 -4.96
C TRP A 31 -8.15 -14.72 -3.89
N PHE A 32 -8.39 -15.02 -2.61
CA PHE A 32 -7.98 -14.12 -1.51
C PHE A 32 -6.46 -13.94 -1.44
N LEU A 33 -5.68 -15.01 -1.64
CA LEU A 33 -4.22 -14.94 -1.63
C LEU A 33 -3.68 -14.10 -2.78
N ILE A 34 -4.18 -14.32 -4.00
CA ILE A 34 -3.81 -13.53 -5.18
C ILE A 34 -4.18 -12.07 -4.97
N LYS A 35 -5.42 -11.80 -4.53
CA LYS A 35 -5.90 -10.44 -4.35
C LYS A 35 -5.07 -9.65 -3.34
N ARG A 36 -4.69 -10.29 -2.24
CA ARG A 36 -3.80 -9.70 -1.24
C ARG A 36 -2.40 -9.43 -1.80
N SER A 37 -1.88 -10.30 -2.66
CA SER A 37 -0.58 -10.07 -3.32
C SER A 37 -0.65 -8.91 -4.30
N GLU A 38 -1.70 -8.84 -5.13
CA GLU A 38 -1.92 -7.72 -6.06
C GLU A 38 -2.01 -6.38 -5.34
N GLU A 39 -2.72 -6.35 -4.21
CA GLU A 39 -2.90 -5.14 -3.42
C GLU A 39 -1.57 -4.65 -2.84
N ARG A 40 -0.75 -5.57 -2.32
CA ARG A 40 0.62 -5.26 -1.86
C ARG A 40 1.51 -4.75 -2.99
N ASP A 41 1.47 -5.39 -4.16
CA ASP A 41 2.26 -4.96 -5.32
C ASP A 41 1.81 -3.58 -5.82
N ARG A 42 0.51 -3.29 -5.77
CA ARG A 42 -0.03 -1.97 -6.08
C ARG A 42 0.46 -0.93 -5.08
N GLN A 43 0.39 -1.22 -3.78
CA GLN A 43 0.90 -0.32 -2.74
C GLN A 43 2.40 -0.06 -2.91
N PHE A 44 3.19 -1.09 -3.21
CA PHE A 44 4.61 -0.95 -3.51
C PHE A 44 4.85 0.01 -4.69
N LYS A 45 4.14 -0.17 -5.81
CA LYS A 45 4.29 0.69 -7.00
C LYS A 45 3.88 2.14 -6.72
N VAL A 46 2.74 2.34 -6.05
CA VAL A 46 2.25 3.67 -5.66
C VAL A 46 3.26 4.36 -4.74
N TYR A 47 3.77 3.65 -3.73
CA TYR A 47 4.76 4.21 -2.81
C TYR A 47 6.01 4.71 -3.55
N HIS A 48 6.58 3.90 -4.44
CA HIS A 48 7.77 4.28 -5.19
C HIS A 48 7.51 5.45 -6.16
N MET A 49 6.32 5.50 -6.75
CA MET A 49 5.88 6.61 -7.58
C MET A 49 5.80 7.91 -6.76
N LEU A 50 5.12 7.88 -5.61
CA LEU A 50 4.99 9.04 -4.73
C LEU A 50 6.36 9.56 -4.26
N VAL A 51 7.25 8.66 -3.81
CA VAL A 51 8.61 9.07 -3.40
C VAL A 51 9.39 9.68 -4.57
N LYS A 52 9.23 9.15 -5.79
CA LYS A 52 9.85 9.71 -6.99
C LYS A 52 9.31 11.12 -7.27
N GLU A 53 7.99 11.31 -7.24
CA GLU A 53 7.34 12.60 -7.45
C GLU A 53 7.70 13.65 -6.40
N LEU A 54 8.00 13.22 -5.17
CA LEU A 54 8.39 14.11 -4.09
C LEU A 54 9.76 14.77 -4.32
N VAL A 55 10.67 14.06 -5.00
CA VAL A 55 12.09 14.43 -5.11
C VAL A 55 12.49 14.84 -6.53
N GLN A 56 11.78 14.36 -7.55
CA GLN A 56 12.15 14.62 -8.94
C GLN A 56 11.64 16.00 -9.40
N PRO A 57 12.52 16.88 -9.91
CA PRO A 57 12.09 18.13 -10.55
C PRO A 57 11.43 17.86 -11.91
N ASP A 58 10.57 18.78 -12.36
CA ASP A 58 10.02 18.79 -13.72
C ASP A 58 11.14 18.92 -14.78
N GLU A 59 10.83 18.69 -16.06
CA GLU A 59 11.74 18.89 -17.21
C GLU A 59 12.31 20.32 -17.26
N GLU A 60 11.55 21.30 -16.74
CA GLU A 60 11.96 22.70 -16.60
C GLU A 60 12.74 22.99 -15.30
N GLY A 61 13.01 21.98 -14.47
CA GLY A 61 13.76 22.10 -13.23
C GLY A 61 12.97 22.66 -12.04
N SER A 62 11.71 23.04 -12.24
CA SER A 62 10.82 23.53 -11.18
C SER A 62 10.13 22.37 -10.47
N ILE A 63 10.04 22.43 -9.14
CA ILE A 63 9.24 21.48 -8.37
C ILE A 63 7.92 22.15 -7.99
N TYR A 64 6.79 21.56 -8.39
CA TYR A 64 5.47 22.05 -8.00
C TYR A 64 5.22 21.75 -6.52
N LEU A 65 5.27 22.80 -5.70
CA LEU A 65 5.10 22.69 -4.25
C LEU A 65 3.78 22.02 -3.84
N ASP A 66 2.66 22.37 -4.49
CA ASP A 66 1.36 21.77 -4.15
C ASP A 66 1.33 20.27 -4.48
N ARG A 67 2.08 19.80 -5.50
CA ARG A 67 2.26 18.37 -5.76
C ARG A 67 3.03 17.70 -4.64
N GLN A 68 4.10 18.32 -4.15
CA GLN A 68 4.85 17.78 -3.01
C GLN A 68 3.98 17.70 -1.75
N ILE A 69 3.18 18.73 -1.46
CA ILE A 69 2.23 18.74 -0.34
C ILE A 69 1.24 17.58 -0.49
N ALA A 70 0.63 17.41 -1.67
CA ALA A 70 -0.30 16.31 -1.94
C ALA A 70 0.36 14.94 -1.76
N VAL A 71 1.59 14.77 -2.27
CA VAL A 71 2.37 13.55 -2.12
C VAL A 71 2.65 13.24 -0.65
N VAL A 72 3.08 14.24 0.14
CA VAL A 72 3.33 14.08 1.58
C VAL A 72 2.06 13.60 2.29
N PHE A 73 0.93 14.27 2.04
CA PHE A 73 -0.37 13.88 2.60
C PHE A 73 -0.76 12.44 2.22
N GLU A 74 -0.52 12.02 0.97
CA GLU A 74 -0.86 10.67 0.52
C GLU A 74 -0.04 9.55 1.19
N LEU A 75 1.19 9.84 1.66
CA LEU A 75 2.02 8.86 2.35
C LEU A 75 1.38 8.32 3.64
N GLU A 76 0.45 9.07 4.26
CA GLU A 76 -0.31 8.65 5.44
C GLU A 76 -1.10 7.35 5.22
N ARG A 77 -1.53 7.12 3.98
CA ARG A 77 -2.39 5.97 3.62
C ARG A 77 -1.62 4.66 3.48
N LEU A 78 -0.28 4.72 3.37
CA LEU A 78 0.57 3.57 3.08
C LEU A 78 1.13 2.97 4.37
N LYS A 79 0.28 2.21 5.08
CA LYS A 79 0.55 1.66 6.42
C LYS A 79 1.81 0.79 6.52
N GLU A 80 2.11 0.01 5.48
CA GLU A 80 3.32 -0.85 5.48
C GLU A 80 4.62 -0.03 5.44
N TYR A 81 4.56 1.21 4.96
CA TYR A 81 5.72 2.07 4.74
C TYR A 81 5.89 3.17 5.80
N ARG A 82 5.01 3.26 6.80
CA ARG A 82 5.01 4.36 7.80
C ARG A 82 6.40 4.66 8.36
N LYS A 83 7.11 3.63 8.83
CA LYS A 83 8.45 3.77 9.41
C LYS A 83 9.47 4.38 8.44
N LEU A 84 9.40 4.01 7.16
CA LEU A 84 10.28 4.55 6.13
C LEU A 84 9.86 5.97 5.74
N SER A 85 8.54 6.20 5.55
CA SER A 85 7.99 7.52 5.28
C SER A 85 8.43 8.54 6.33
N VAL A 86 8.32 8.21 7.63
CA VAL A 86 8.75 9.10 8.73
C VAL A 86 10.23 9.47 8.59
N ARG A 87 11.12 8.52 8.28
CA ARG A 87 12.55 8.79 8.10
C ARG A 87 12.81 9.72 6.92
N ILE A 88 12.15 9.46 5.79
CA ILE A 88 12.26 10.26 4.58
C ILE A 88 11.77 11.69 4.84
N LEU A 89 10.59 11.82 5.45
CA LEU A 89 9.95 13.08 5.77
C LEU A 89 10.76 13.92 6.76
N LYS A 90 11.32 13.32 7.82
CA LYS A 90 12.26 14.02 8.73
C LYS A 90 13.46 14.60 7.97
N GLY A 91 14.06 13.83 7.07
CA GLY A 91 15.17 14.30 6.24
C GLY A 91 14.77 15.36 5.20
N LEU A 92 13.53 15.36 4.71
CA LEU A 92 12.99 16.41 3.85
C LEU A 92 12.73 17.69 4.64
N ARG A 93 12.08 17.58 5.80
CA ARG A 93 11.84 18.68 6.74
C ARG A 93 13.12 19.44 7.03
N ASP A 94 14.18 18.74 7.43
CA ASP A 94 15.47 19.35 7.76
C ASP A 94 16.13 20.05 6.56
N ARG A 95 15.96 19.51 5.36
CA ARG A 95 16.49 20.12 4.12
C ARG A 95 15.74 21.40 3.78
N TRP A 96 14.40 21.35 3.75
CA TRP A 96 13.58 22.50 3.39
C TRP A 96 13.61 23.58 4.46
N SER A 97 13.76 23.23 5.73
CA SER A 97 13.92 24.20 6.83
C SER A 97 15.18 25.07 6.68
N LYS A 98 16.24 24.54 6.05
CA LYS A 98 17.46 25.31 5.76
C LYS A 98 17.28 26.30 4.60
N LEU A 99 16.33 26.03 3.71
CA LEU A 99 15.98 26.88 2.56
C LEU A 99 14.84 27.85 2.88
N ALA A 100 14.07 27.57 3.93
CA ALA A 100 12.95 28.40 4.35
C ALA A 100 13.44 29.66 5.06
N SER A 101 13.35 30.81 4.39
CA SER A 101 13.21 32.09 5.07
C SER A 101 11.74 32.35 5.39
N VAL A 102 11.47 33.15 6.42
CA VAL A 102 10.11 33.55 6.84
C VAL A 102 9.36 34.12 5.62
N ASN A 103 8.15 33.62 5.35
CA ASN A 103 7.29 33.90 4.18
C ASN A 103 7.66 33.23 2.84
N THR A 104 8.38 32.11 2.87
CA THR A 104 8.55 31.28 1.66
C THR A 104 7.42 30.27 1.49
N PRO A 105 7.07 29.92 0.24
CA PRO A 105 6.05 28.90 -0.04
C PRO A 105 6.37 27.54 0.62
N PHE A 106 7.65 27.27 0.93
CA PHE A 106 8.11 26.07 1.64
C PHE A 106 7.55 25.91 3.06
N GLN A 107 7.03 26.96 3.72
CA GLN A 107 6.44 26.82 5.05
C GLN A 107 5.23 25.86 5.02
N ARG A 108 4.35 25.99 4.02
CA ARG A 108 3.19 25.09 3.86
C ARG A 108 3.59 23.62 3.71
N LEU A 109 4.70 23.36 3.05
CA LEU A 109 5.23 22.00 2.91
C LEU A 109 5.81 21.48 4.23
N ILE A 110 6.52 22.31 4.98
CA ILE A 110 7.05 21.94 6.30
C ILE A 110 5.90 21.61 7.25
N ASP A 111 4.86 22.44 7.30
CA ASP A 111 3.68 22.22 8.14
C ASP A 111 3.00 20.89 7.77
N GLN A 112 2.80 20.63 6.47
CA GLN A 112 2.24 19.35 6.02
C GLN A 112 3.12 18.15 6.39
N ILE A 113 4.44 18.29 6.28
CA ILE A 113 5.37 17.23 6.69
C ILE A 113 5.23 16.93 8.19
N ASP A 114 5.11 17.96 9.03
CA ASP A 114 4.99 17.80 10.47
C ASP A 114 3.66 17.14 10.86
N GLU A 115 2.55 17.53 10.23
CA GLU A 115 1.24 16.89 10.39
C GLU A 115 1.28 15.42 10.00
N THR A 116 1.84 15.12 8.83
CA THR A 116 1.93 13.74 8.33
C THR A 116 2.85 12.87 9.20
N ILE A 117 3.98 13.39 9.69
CA ILE A 117 4.83 12.64 10.63
C ILE A 117 4.04 12.32 11.90
N ALA A 118 3.31 13.29 12.46
CA ALA A 118 2.52 13.09 13.67
C ALA A 118 1.45 12.01 13.48
N GLU A 119 0.78 11.95 12.31
CA GLU A 119 -0.20 10.91 12.01
C GLU A 119 0.45 9.53 11.81
N LEU A 120 1.62 9.47 11.16
CA LEU A 120 2.33 8.21 10.92
C LEU A 120 2.92 7.58 12.20
N GLU A 121 3.20 8.40 13.22
CA GLU A 121 3.74 7.96 14.52
C GLU A 121 2.66 7.58 15.55
N LYS A 122 1.37 7.84 15.26
CA LYS A 122 0.23 7.29 16.02
C LYS A 122 0.03 5.80 15.77
#